data_AF-A0A180F026-F1
#
_entry.id   AF-A0A180F026-F1
#
_cell.length_a   1.000
_cell.length_b   1.000
_cell.length_c   1.000
_cell.angle_alpha   90.00
_cell.angle_beta   90.00
_cell.angle_gamma   90.00
#
_symmetry.space_group_name_H-M   'P 1'
#
loop_
_entity.id
_entity.type
_entity.pdbx_description
1 polymer ?
#
loop_
_entity_poly.entity_id
_entity_poly.type
_entity_poly.pdbx_seq_one_letter_code
_entity_poly.pdbx_strand_id
1 'polypeptide(L)'
;MDFKDQLKSISERIEKLKDNLQTEEATKNALIMPFIQALGYDVFNPLEVVPEYTCDIGTKKGEKIDYAILKDGEAIILIECKHWKSDLTLHDNQLLRYFHVSKAKFGVLTNGIIYRFYTDLEAANKMDEKPFLEVDLTDIKGNQTEELKKFHKTYFDVETILSSASELKYTAKSKPY
;
A
#
# COMPACT_ATOMS: atom_id res chain seq x y z
N MET A 1 -16.50 -1.47 -14.53
CA MET A 1 -16.15 -0.05 -14.35
C MET A 1 -14.65 0.04 -14.56
N ASP A 2 -14.15 1.03 -15.30
CA ASP A 2 -12.71 1.15 -15.52
C ASP A 2 -11.98 1.53 -14.21
N PHE A 3 -10.72 1.12 -14.06
CA PHE A 3 -9.95 1.36 -12.84
C PHE A 3 -9.81 2.86 -12.57
N LYS A 4 -9.65 3.67 -13.63
CA LYS A 4 -9.59 5.14 -13.52
C LYS A 4 -10.88 5.73 -12.96
N ASP A 5 -12.03 5.20 -13.35
CA ASP A 5 -13.33 5.64 -12.82
C ASP A 5 -13.48 5.27 -11.35
N GLN A 6 -12.97 4.09 -10.94
CA GLN A 6 -12.97 3.68 -9.53
C GLN A 6 -12.11 4.61 -8.68
N LEU A 7 -10.90 4.96 -9.14
CA LEU A 7 -10.03 5.92 -8.45
C LEU A 7 -10.69 7.30 -8.33
N LYS A 8 -11.37 7.76 -9.37
CA LYS A 8 -12.13 9.03 -9.32
C LYS A 8 -13.25 8.97 -8.27
N SER A 9 -14.01 7.89 -8.21
CA SER A 9 -15.06 7.69 -7.20
C SER A 9 -14.48 7.68 -5.77
N ILE A 10 -13.31 7.06 -5.58
CA ILE A 10 -12.60 7.08 -4.29
C ILE A 10 -12.15 8.51 -3.93
N SER A 11 -11.63 9.27 -4.90
CA SER A 11 -11.24 10.68 -4.74
C SER A 11 -12.42 11.54 -4.24
N GLU A 12 -13.58 11.43 -4.90
CA GLU A 12 -14.81 12.12 -4.49
C GLU A 12 -15.29 11.69 -3.10
N ARG A 13 -15.12 10.40 -2.77
CA ARG A 13 -15.43 9.85 -1.45
C ARG A 13 -14.53 10.41 -0.36
N ILE A 14 -13.23 10.56 -0.62
CA ILE A 14 -12.26 11.17 0.31
C ILE A 14 -12.71 12.58 0.66
N GLU A 15 -12.97 13.43 -0.34
CA GLU A 15 -13.38 14.82 -0.12
C GLU A 15 -14.69 14.93 0.66
N LYS A 16 -15.64 14.01 0.43
CA LYS A 16 -16.93 14.02 1.12
C LYS A 16 -16.85 13.53 2.57
N LEU A 17 -16.00 12.54 2.84
CA LEU A 17 -16.07 11.78 4.09
C LEU A 17 -14.98 12.14 5.10
N LYS A 18 -13.77 12.53 4.66
CA LYS A 18 -12.58 12.61 5.53
C LYS A 18 -12.83 13.39 6.83
N ASP A 19 -13.49 14.54 6.78
CA ASP A 19 -13.74 15.39 7.96
C ASP A 19 -14.65 14.76 9.01
N ASN A 20 -15.43 13.74 8.63
CA ASN A 20 -16.31 13.00 9.55
C ASN A 20 -15.60 11.78 10.19
N LEU A 21 -14.41 11.40 9.71
CA LEU A 21 -13.67 10.25 10.21
C LEU A 21 -12.87 10.66 11.45
N GLN A 22 -13.25 10.11 12.61
CA GLN A 22 -12.67 10.47 13.91
C GLN A 22 -11.57 9.50 14.36
N THR A 23 -11.52 8.30 13.80
CA THR A 23 -10.61 7.23 14.23
C THR A 23 -9.90 6.62 13.03
N GLU A 24 -8.72 6.04 13.29
CA GLU A 24 -7.96 5.34 12.25
C GLU A 24 -8.78 4.21 11.64
N GLU A 25 -9.56 3.49 12.45
CA GLU A 25 -10.47 2.45 11.99
C GLU A 25 -11.56 2.99 11.05
N ALA A 26 -12.08 4.19 11.32
CA ALA A 26 -13.00 4.86 10.39
C ALA A 26 -12.29 5.21 9.06
N THR A 27 -11.02 5.64 9.10
CA THR A 27 -10.20 5.85 7.89
C THR A 27 -10.00 4.55 7.11
N LYS A 28 -9.67 3.44 7.78
CA LYS A 28 -9.48 2.12 7.16
C LYS A 28 -10.74 1.68 6.42
N ASN A 29 -11.88 1.66 7.11
CA ASN A 29 -13.15 1.24 6.53
C ASN A 29 -13.67 2.17 5.44
N ALA A 30 -13.58 3.49 5.66
CA ALA A 30 -14.21 4.44 4.75
C ALA A 30 -13.36 4.75 3.52
N LEU A 31 -12.02 4.72 3.60
CA LEU A 31 -11.13 5.19 2.53
C LEU A 31 -10.21 4.09 1.99
N ILE A 32 -9.61 3.29 2.87
CA ILE A 32 -8.57 2.31 2.48
C ILE A 32 -9.16 1.02 1.93
N MET A 33 -10.17 0.44 2.59
CA MET A 33 -10.85 -0.76 2.10
C MET A 33 -11.44 -0.58 0.69
N PRO A 34 -12.13 0.54 0.36
CA PRO A 34 -12.58 0.79 -1.01
C PRO A 34 -11.44 0.83 -2.04
N PHE A 35 -10.25 1.31 -1.65
CA PHE A 35 -9.08 1.28 -2.53
C PHE A 35 -8.55 -0.13 -2.75
N ILE A 36 -8.43 -0.95 -1.70
CA ILE A 36 -8.05 -2.38 -1.82
C ILE A 36 -9.05 -3.10 -2.74
N GLN A 37 -10.34 -2.83 -2.58
CA GLN A 37 -11.40 -3.38 -3.44
C GLN A 37 -11.28 -2.90 -4.89
N ALA A 38 -10.92 -1.63 -5.12
CA ALA A 38 -10.68 -1.10 -6.46
C ALA A 38 -9.46 -1.71 -7.14
N LEU A 39 -8.46 -2.18 -6.39
CA LEU A 39 -7.38 -3.02 -6.91
C LEU A 39 -7.85 -4.45 -7.27
N GLY A 40 -9.12 -4.78 -7.08
CA GLY A 40 -9.71 -6.05 -7.48
C GLY A 40 -9.52 -7.19 -6.48
N TYR A 41 -9.02 -6.91 -5.28
CA TYR A 41 -8.93 -7.88 -4.19
C TYR A 41 -10.24 -7.93 -3.40
N ASP A 42 -10.67 -9.12 -2.99
CA ASP A 42 -11.89 -9.29 -2.21
C ASP A 42 -11.62 -9.05 -0.71
N VAL A 43 -12.02 -7.87 -0.23
CA VAL A 43 -11.89 -7.47 1.18
C VAL A 43 -12.78 -8.27 2.14
N PHE A 44 -13.72 -9.07 1.62
CA PHE A 44 -14.55 -9.98 2.42
C PHE A 44 -14.03 -11.42 2.40
N ASN A 45 -13.00 -11.70 1.62
CA ASN A 45 -12.36 -13.01 1.57
C ASN A 45 -11.11 -13.03 2.47
N PRO A 46 -11.17 -13.67 3.65
CA PRO A 46 -10.05 -13.71 4.59
C PRO A 46 -8.89 -14.61 4.11
N LEU A 47 -9.02 -15.29 2.96
CA LEU A 47 -7.91 -16.00 2.33
C LEU A 47 -7.15 -15.11 1.33
N GLU A 48 -7.66 -13.91 1.06
CA GLU A 48 -7.11 -12.98 0.08
C GLU A 48 -6.71 -11.65 0.73
N VAL A 49 -7.58 -11.04 1.53
CA VAL A 49 -7.27 -9.84 2.31
C VAL A 49 -7.40 -10.18 3.79
N VAL A 50 -6.27 -10.25 4.48
CA VAL A 50 -6.22 -10.60 5.91
C VAL A 50 -6.02 -9.33 6.72
N PRO A 51 -7.02 -8.88 7.51
CA PRO A 51 -6.83 -7.81 8.47
C PRO A 51 -5.99 -8.31 9.66
N GLU A 52 -5.32 -7.40 10.35
CA GLU A 52 -4.56 -7.72 11.57
C GLU A 52 -3.58 -8.91 11.37
N TYR A 53 -2.89 -8.93 10.23
CA TYR A 53 -2.03 -10.04 9.81
C TYR A 53 -0.79 -10.16 10.71
N THR A 54 -0.41 -11.40 11.03
CA THR A 54 0.77 -11.73 11.84
C THR A 54 1.75 -12.58 11.05
N CYS A 55 3.05 -12.24 11.13
CA CYS A 55 4.11 -13.10 10.62
C CYS A 55 4.66 -13.96 11.76
N ASP A 56 4.57 -15.28 11.65
CA ASP A 56 5.07 -16.21 12.69
C ASP A 56 6.60 -16.29 12.69
N ILE A 57 7.28 -15.28 13.26
CA ILE A 57 8.74 -15.34 13.53
C ILE A 57 9.08 -14.79 14.93
N GLY A 58 9.17 -15.72 15.89
CA GLY A 58 10.27 -15.89 16.84
C GLY A 58 10.63 -14.85 17.91
N THR A 59 10.36 -13.54 17.78
CA THR A 59 10.99 -12.57 18.71
C THR A 59 10.07 -11.51 19.32
N LYS A 60 8.90 -11.21 18.74
CA LYS A 60 7.87 -10.37 19.38
C LYS A 60 6.48 -10.93 19.10
N LYS A 61 5.91 -11.63 20.09
CA LYS A 61 4.51 -12.06 20.04
C LYS A 61 3.60 -10.84 20.13
N GLY A 62 2.67 -10.68 19.18
CA GLY A 62 1.47 -9.86 19.35
C GLY A 62 1.41 -8.51 18.62
N GLU A 63 2.48 -8.06 17.96
CA GLU A 63 2.35 -6.97 16.97
C GLU A 63 1.62 -7.52 15.74
N LYS A 64 0.85 -6.70 15.01
CA LYS A 64 0.09 -7.10 13.81
C LYS A 64 0.17 -5.98 12.78
N ILE A 65 0.16 -6.30 11.51
CA ILE A 65 0.01 -5.30 10.43
C ILE A 65 -1.45 -5.19 10.03
N ASP A 66 -1.88 -4.00 9.62
CA ASP A 66 -3.31 -3.73 9.42
C ASP A 66 -3.96 -4.59 8.35
N TYR A 67 -3.32 -4.73 7.18
CA TYR A 67 -3.76 -5.66 6.15
C TYR A 67 -2.58 -6.36 5.49
N ALA A 68 -2.79 -7.61 5.10
CA ALA A 68 -1.97 -8.31 4.13
C ALA A 68 -2.84 -8.77 2.96
N ILE A 69 -2.33 -8.59 1.75
CA ILE A 69 -2.90 -9.19 0.54
C ILE A 69 -2.13 -10.48 0.27
N LEU A 70 -2.86 -11.58 0.13
CA LEU A 70 -2.31 -12.92 -0.05
C LEU A 70 -2.51 -13.37 -1.50
N LYS A 71 -1.52 -14.07 -2.02
CA LYS A 71 -1.59 -14.82 -3.26
C LYS A 71 -1.03 -16.22 -3.00
N ASP A 72 -1.81 -17.24 -3.30
CA ASP A 72 -1.46 -18.64 -3.07
C ASP A 72 -1.05 -18.94 -1.60
N GLY A 73 -1.71 -18.27 -0.65
CA GLY A 73 -1.47 -18.42 0.80
C GLY A 73 -0.28 -17.63 1.35
N GLU A 74 0.46 -16.92 0.51
CA GLU A 74 1.62 -16.12 0.89
C GLU A 74 1.31 -14.62 0.79
N ALA A 75 1.76 -13.84 1.78
CA ALA A 75 1.60 -12.39 1.74
C ALA A 75 2.47 -11.79 0.62
N ILE A 76 1.85 -11.07 -0.32
CA ILE A 76 2.53 -10.39 -1.43
C ILE A 76 2.64 -8.88 -1.22
N ILE A 77 1.67 -8.29 -0.50
CA ILE A 77 1.63 -6.86 -0.16
C ILE A 77 1.24 -6.74 1.32
N LEU A 78 2.00 -5.95 2.05
CA LEU A 78 1.69 -5.56 3.43
C LEU A 78 1.24 -4.10 3.46
N ILE A 79 0.19 -3.79 4.21
CA ILE A 79 -0.39 -2.45 4.27
C ILE A 79 -0.48 -2.01 5.72
N GLU A 80 0.24 -0.94 6.05
CA GLU A 80 0.14 -0.20 7.30
C GLU A 80 -0.69 1.06 7.08
N CYS A 81 -1.70 1.25 7.91
CA CYS A 81 -2.65 2.34 7.80
C CYS A 81 -2.41 3.38 8.90
N LYS A 82 -2.84 4.60 8.62
CA LYS A 82 -2.87 5.71 9.57
C LYS A 82 -4.19 6.46 9.46
N HIS A 83 -4.50 7.25 10.48
CA HIS A 83 -5.63 8.17 10.43
C HIS A 83 -5.41 9.19 9.30
N TRP A 84 -6.48 9.63 8.63
CA TRP A 84 -6.38 10.50 7.45
C TRP A 84 -5.66 11.83 7.70
N LYS A 85 -5.74 12.37 8.93
CA LYS A 85 -5.01 13.58 9.35
C LYS A 85 -3.55 13.34 9.72
N SER A 86 -3.12 12.09 9.86
CA SER A 86 -1.77 11.76 10.30
C SER A 86 -0.81 11.87 9.12
N ASP A 87 0.36 12.42 9.43
CA ASP A 87 1.50 12.35 8.53
C ASP A 87 1.97 10.91 8.37
N LEU A 88 2.40 10.58 7.15
CA LEU A 88 3.02 9.29 6.88
C LEU A 88 4.48 9.36 7.27
N THR A 89 4.87 8.69 8.35
CA THR A 89 6.26 8.54 8.75
C THR A 89 6.57 7.08 9.04
N LEU A 90 7.81 6.66 8.76
CA LEU A 90 8.28 5.31 9.05
C LEU A 90 8.77 5.15 10.50
N HIS A 91 8.63 6.18 11.34
CA HIS A 91 9.16 6.18 12.71
C HIS A 91 8.56 5.05 13.57
N ASP A 92 7.30 4.69 13.32
CA ASP A 92 6.65 3.53 13.94
C ASP A 92 6.85 2.29 13.05
N ASN A 93 8.00 1.65 13.22
CA ASN A 93 8.61 0.58 12.41
C ASN A 93 7.79 -0.72 12.17
N GLN A 94 6.46 -0.75 12.31
CA GLN A 94 5.65 -1.98 12.13
C GLN A 94 5.81 -2.54 10.72
N LEU A 95 5.55 -1.72 9.70
CA LEU A 95 5.73 -2.09 8.29
C LEU A 95 7.16 -2.60 8.00
N LEU A 96 8.18 -1.89 8.49
CA LEU A 96 9.59 -2.26 8.31
C LEU A 96 9.93 -3.62 8.94
N ARG A 97 9.50 -3.84 10.19
CA ARG A 97 9.73 -5.11 10.89
C ARG A 97 9.04 -6.27 10.19
N TYR A 98 7.78 -6.07 9.80
CA TYR A 98 6.97 -7.09 9.14
C TYR A 98 7.48 -7.43 7.75
N PHE A 99 7.84 -6.42 6.96
CA PHE A 99 8.43 -6.62 5.64
C PHE A 99 9.65 -7.53 5.74
N HIS A 100 10.54 -7.30 6.70
CA HIS A 100 11.79 -8.07 6.86
C HIS A 100 11.59 -9.56 7.14
N VAL A 101 10.52 -9.91 7.86
CA VAL A 101 10.23 -11.28 8.31
C VAL A 101 9.17 -11.97 7.45
N SER A 102 8.56 -11.25 6.50
CA SER A 102 7.56 -11.77 5.57
C SER A 102 8.21 -12.19 4.24
N LYS A 103 7.43 -12.87 3.38
CA LYS A 103 7.79 -13.08 1.96
C LYS A 103 7.28 -11.98 1.03
N ALA A 104 6.62 -10.95 1.58
CA ALA A 104 6.04 -9.88 0.79
C ALA A 104 7.13 -9.11 0.05
N LYS A 105 6.80 -8.67 -1.16
CA LYS A 105 7.71 -7.88 -2.01
C LYS A 105 7.38 -6.40 -2.03
N PHE A 106 6.19 -6.06 -1.53
CA PHE A 106 5.71 -4.69 -1.48
C PHE A 106 5.16 -4.35 -0.10
N GLY A 107 5.53 -3.17 0.39
CA GLY A 107 4.99 -2.55 1.58
C GLY A 107 4.25 -1.28 1.19
N VAL A 108 3.12 -1.01 1.83
CA VAL A 108 2.32 0.20 1.61
C VAL A 108 2.09 0.89 2.94
N LEU A 109 2.43 2.17 3.01
CA LEU A 109 2.06 3.04 4.13
C LEU A 109 1.05 4.07 3.62
N THR A 110 -0.11 4.16 4.25
CA THR A 110 -1.19 5.04 3.77
C THR A 110 -2.05 5.61 4.89
N ASN A 111 -2.64 6.78 4.64
CA ASN A 111 -3.68 7.39 5.47
C ASN A 111 -5.03 7.45 4.74
N GLY A 112 -5.19 6.67 3.68
CA GLY A 112 -6.37 6.66 2.82
C GLY A 112 -6.42 7.76 1.74
N ILE A 113 -5.55 8.77 1.83
CA ILE A 113 -5.41 9.85 0.84
C ILE A 113 -4.11 9.66 0.06
N ILE A 114 -2.99 9.58 0.78
CA ILE A 114 -1.66 9.37 0.23
C ILE A 114 -1.30 7.89 0.40
N TYR A 115 -0.75 7.29 -0.65
CA TYR A 115 -0.26 5.92 -0.66
C TYR A 115 1.22 5.92 -1.04
N ARG A 116 2.06 5.41 -0.15
CA ARG A 116 3.51 5.25 -0.37
C ARG A 116 3.83 3.77 -0.52
N PHE A 117 4.36 3.41 -1.69
CA PHE A 117 4.73 2.05 -2.04
C PHE A 117 6.24 1.86 -1.90
N TYR A 118 6.60 0.80 -1.19
CA TYR A 118 7.96 0.43 -0.86
C TYR A 118 8.26 -0.98 -1.38
N THR A 119 9.53 -1.27 -1.58
CA THR A 119 10.05 -2.57 -1.97
C THR A 119 11.49 -2.71 -1.44
N ASP A 120 12.22 -3.75 -1.84
CA ASP A 120 13.53 -4.15 -1.34
C ASP A 120 14.62 -4.15 -2.43
N LEU A 121 14.70 -3.07 -3.21
CA LEU A 121 15.64 -2.96 -4.33
C LEU A 121 17.10 -2.82 -3.86
N GLU A 122 17.33 -2.26 -2.68
CA GLU A 122 18.70 -2.03 -2.18
C GLU A 122 19.30 -3.28 -1.52
N ALA A 123 18.48 -4.05 -0.78
CA ALA A 123 18.88 -5.31 -0.18
C ALA A 123 17.66 -6.23 -0.02
N ALA A 124 17.79 -7.48 -0.46
CA ALA A 124 16.71 -8.45 -0.42
C ALA A 124 16.09 -8.60 0.99
N ASN A 125 14.76 -8.56 1.06
CA ASN A 125 13.94 -8.58 2.27
C ASN A 125 14.30 -7.47 3.28
N LYS A 126 14.89 -6.37 2.83
CA LYS A 126 15.06 -5.15 3.62
C LYS A 126 14.37 -4.02 2.88
N MET A 127 13.22 -3.58 3.40
CA MET A 127 12.45 -2.52 2.80
C MET A 127 13.30 -1.25 2.69
N ASP A 128 13.26 -0.62 1.53
CA ASP A 128 13.98 0.61 1.26
C ASP A 128 13.40 1.77 2.10
N GLU A 129 14.26 2.72 2.51
CA GLU A 129 13.83 3.85 3.36
C GLU A 129 12.89 4.83 2.66
N LYS A 130 12.99 4.92 1.33
CA LYS A 130 12.17 5.82 0.51
C LYS A 130 11.22 5.01 -0.38
N PRO A 131 9.96 5.44 -0.50
CA PRO A 131 9.03 4.80 -1.43
C PRO A 131 9.51 5.02 -2.87
N PHE A 132 9.25 4.05 -3.74
CA PHE A 132 9.50 4.19 -5.17
C PHE A 132 8.33 4.85 -5.91
N LEU A 133 7.13 4.80 -5.31
CA LEU A 133 5.92 5.43 -5.81
C LEU A 133 5.16 6.05 -4.63
N GLU A 134 4.78 7.32 -4.77
CA GLU A 134 3.88 8.03 -3.87
C GLU A 134 2.74 8.59 -4.71
N VAL A 135 1.49 8.31 -4.32
CA VAL A 135 0.29 8.80 -5.02
C VAL A 135 -0.66 9.45 -4.03
N ASP A 136 -1.10 10.66 -4.35
CA ASP A 136 -2.23 11.32 -3.72
C ASP A 136 -3.49 11.02 -4.54
N LEU A 137 -4.46 10.29 -3.97
CA LEU A 137 -5.70 9.94 -4.67
C LEU A 137 -6.60 11.15 -4.96
N THR A 138 -6.35 12.30 -4.34
CA THR A 138 -7.04 13.57 -4.62
C THR A 138 -6.37 14.38 -5.73
N ASP A 139 -5.13 14.05 -6.09
CA ASP A 139 -4.35 14.72 -7.13
C ASP A 139 -3.40 13.73 -7.85
N ILE A 140 -3.97 12.77 -8.58
CA ILE A 140 -3.21 11.75 -9.31
C ILE A 140 -2.54 12.38 -10.55
N LYS A 141 -1.21 12.20 -10.67
CA LYS A 141 -0.38 12.86 -11.68
C LYS A 141 0.08 11.91 -12.78
N GLY A 142 0.17 12.44 -14.00
CA GLY A 142 0.91 11.82 -15.11
C GLY A 142 0.53 10.35 -15.35
N ASN A 143 1.52 9.46 -15.22
CA ASN A 143 1.38 8.02 -15.42
C ASN A 143 1.08 7.22 -14.12
N GLN A 144 0.82 7.88 -12.99
CA GLN A 144 0.60 7.19 -11.71
C GLN A 144 -0.58 6.22 -11.74
N THR A 145 -1.63 6.50 -12.52
CA THR A 145 -2.74 5.56 -12.70
C THR A 145 -2.28 4.23 -13.31
N GLU A 146 -1.37 4.27 -14.28
CA GLU A 146 -0.82 3.06 -14.91
C GLU A 146 0.12 2.31 -13.95
N GLU A 147 0.90 3.03 -13.14
CA GLU A 147 1.72 2.42 -12.09
C GLU A 147 0.86 1.74 -11.01
N LEU A 148 -0.20 2.39 -10.54
CA LEU A 148 -1.18 1.80 -9.62
C LEU A 148 -1.88 0.59 -10.21
N LYS A 149 -2.18 0.62 -11.52
CA LYS A 149 -2.86 -0.49 -12.21
C LYS A 149 -2.05 -1.77 -12.19
N LYS A 150 -0.72 -1.71 -12.11
CA LYS A 150 0.15 -2.89 -11.94
C LYS A 150 -0.11 -3.61 -10.61
N PHE A 151 -0.62 -2.92 -9.59
CA PHE A 151 -1.00 -3.54 -8.31
C PHE A 151 -2.38 -4.18 -8.32
N HIS A 152 -3.18 -3.95 -9.37
CA HIS A 152 -4.49 -4.57 -9.50
C HIS A 152 -4.34 -6.07 -9.71
N LYS A 153 -5.15 -6.89 -9.02
CA LYS A 153 -5.10 -8.36 -8.99
C LYS A 153 -4.85 -9.01 -10.36
N THR A 154 -5.58 -8.59 -11.38
CA THR A 154 -5.47 -9.09 -12.78
C THR A 154 -4.10 -8.85 -13.42
N TYR A 155 -3.42 -7.75 -13.07
CA TYR A 155 -2.15 -7.34 -13.69
C TYR A 155 -0.96 -7.52 -12.75
N PHE A 156 -1.18 -8.05 -11.55
CA PHE A 156 -0.16 -8.15 -10.53
C PHE A 156 0.94 -9.14 -10.94
N ASP A 157 2.10 -8.58 -11.22
CA ASP A 157 3.32 -9.30 -11.56
C ASP A 157 4.52 -8.68 -10.85
N VAL A 158 5.21 -9.48 -10.04
CA VAL A 158 6.27 -9.01 -9.15
C VAL A 158 7.45 -8.47 -9.97
N GLU A 159 7.86 -9.18 -11.02
CA GLU A 159 9.02 -8.80 -11.84
C GLU A 159 8.78 -7.46 -12.56
N THR A 160 7.59 -7.30 -13.15
CA THR A 160 7.19 -6.07 -13.84
C THR A 160 7.15 -4.87 -12.90
N ILE A 161 6.59 -5.03 -11.68
CA ILE A 161 6.53 -3.95 -10.70
C ILE A 161 7.93 -3.61 -10.18
N LEU A 162 8.79 -4.61 -9.91
CA LEU A 162 10.17 -4.37 -9.48
C LEU A 162 11.00 -3.64 -10.54
N SER A 163 10.84 -3.99 -11.83
CA SER A 163 11.50 -3.27 -12.93
C SER A 163 11.06 -1.80 -12.96
N SER A 164 9.76 -1.55 -12.84
CA SER A 164 9.17 -0.21 -12.81
C SER A 164 9.65 0.59 -11.60
N ALA A 165 9.73 -0.04 -10.43
CA ALA A 165 10.24 0.57 -9.20
C ALA A 165 11.71 1.00 -9.33
N SER A 166 12.53 0.17 -9.99
CA SER A 166 13.94 0.48 -10.28
C SER A 166 14.08 1.72 -11.19
N GLU A 167 13.28 1.77 -12.26
CA GLU A 167 13.25 2.91 -13.19
C GLU A 167 12.80 4.20 -12.49
N LEU A 168 11.69 4.15 -11.74
CA LEU A 168 11.17 5.31 -11.01
C LEU A 168 12.18 5.85 -9.99
N LYS A 169 12.88 4.96 -9.27
CA LYS A 169 13.96 5.36 -8.35
C LYS A 169 15.13 6.01 -9.08
N TYR A 170 15.51 5.49 -10.25
CA TYR A 170 16.58 6.07 -11.05
C TYR A 170 16.20 7.49 -11.54
N THR A 171 14.99 7.67 -12.07
CA THR A 171 14.49 8.98 -12.52
C THR A 171 14.33 9.97 -11.37
N ALA A 172 13.90 9.52 -10.19
CA ALA A 172 13.81 10.38 -9.01
C ALA A 172 15.18 10.90 -8.55
N LYS A 173 16.23 10.07 -8.65
CA LYS A 173 17.61 10.44 -8.32
C LYS A 173 18.26 11.38 -9.35
N SER A 174 17.79 11.37 -10.60
CA SER A 174 18.38 12.15 -11.69
C SER A 174 17.78 13.56 -11.86
N LYS A 175 16.70 13.91 -11.15
CA LYS A 175 16.23 15.30 -11.10
C LYS A 175 17.16 16.15 -10.22
N PRO A 176 17.86 17.15 -10.77
CA PRO A 176 18.64 18.08 -9.95
C PRO A 176 17.68 18.93 -9.10
N TYR A 177 18.09 19.21 -7.87
CA TYR A 177 17.43 20.16 -6.97
C TYR A 177 17.38 21.57 -7.57
#